data_AF-A0A815PPJ4-F1
#
_entry.id   AF-A0A815PPJ4-F1
#
_cell.length_a   1.000
_cell.length_b   1.000
_cell.length_c   1.000
_cell.angle_alpha   90.00
_cell.angle_beta   90.00
_cell.angle_gamma   90.00
#
_symmetry.space_group_name_H-M   'P 1'
#
loop_
_entity.id
_entity.type
_entity.pdbx_description
1 polymer ?
#
loop_
_entity_poly.entity_id
_entity_poly.type
_entity_poly.pdbx_seq_one_letter_code
_entity_poly.pdbx_strand_id
1 'polypeptide(L)'
;MFTCIAIQWVVASLVSLPFALSILPYCTAPQWLLGYTVIISIVVPALITLGANLFIFKYIRASSHRIYPQATTCAGDVIVRQRRTIPRRDLYLLQHMTFMFSMFVIGWAPIFCLVAIDYHSSVSPLVYTLLQVFAVFSLFVCMCDLFLCNQDFRRYLRAKILVCF
;
A
#
# COMPACT_ATOMS: atom_id res chain seq x y z
N MET A 1 -9.69 -0.30 16.12
CA MET A 1 -9.34 0.66 15.05
C MET A 1 -8.50 1.81 15.60
N PHE A 2 -9.00 2.60 16.56
CA PHE A 2 -8.22 3.69 17.17
C PHE A 2 -6.90 3.23 17.80
N THR A 3 -6.90 2.10 18.50
CA THR A 3 -5.68 1.51 19.08
C THR A 3 -4.64 1.17 18.02
N CYS A 4 -5.04 0.58 16.88
CA CYS A 4 -4.13 0.28 15.77
C CYS A 4 -3.55 1.57 15.15
N ILE A 5 -4.39 2.60 14.97
CA ILE A 5 -3.94 3.90 14.45
C ILE A 5 -2.95 4.54 15.42
N ALA A 6 -3.25 4.56 16.72
CA ALA A 6 -2.37 5.10 17.74
C ALA A 6 -1.02 4.35 17.78
N ILE A 7 -1.04 3.01 17.73
CA ILE A 7 0.17 2.19 17.67
C ILE A 7 0.97 2.51 16.39
N GLN A 8 0.31 2.66 15.24
CA GLN A 8 0.97 3.03 14.00
C GLN A 8 1.72 4.38 14.12
N TRP A 9 1.10 5.39 14.73
CA TRP A 9 1.74 6.68 14.97
C TRP A 9 2.92 6.59 15.95
N VAL A 10 2.79 5.80 17.01
CA VAL A 10 3.89 5.56 17.96
C VAL A 10 5.06 4.88 17.26
N VAL A 11 4.81 3.84 16.48
CA VAL A 11 5.85 3.13 15.72
C VAL A 11 6.50 4.06 14.69
N ALA A 12 5.72 4.83 13.94
CA ALA A 12 6.26 5.81 12.98
C ALA A 12 7.13 6.88 13.67
N SER A 13 6.74 7.32 14.86
CA SER A 13 7.51 8.28 15.65
C SER A 13 8.83 7.66 16.13
N LEU A 14 8.80 6.43 16.64
CA LEU A 14 10.00 5.71 17.07
C LEU A 14 10.98 5.46 15.92
N VAL A 15 10.44 5.10 14.75
CA VAL A 15 11.23 4.88 13.52
C VAL A 15 11.85 6.18 13.00
N SER A 16 11.22 7.33 13.23
CA SER A 16 11.75 8.63 12.77
C SER A 16 12.73 9.28 13.76
N LEU A 17 12.87 8.77 14.98
CA LEU A 17 13.81 9.30 15.99
C LEU A 17 15.27 9.36 15.51
N PRO A 18 15.84 8.32 14.85
CA PRO A 18 17.20 8.39 14.33
C PRO A 18 17.43 9.57 13.37
N PHE A 19 16.40 9.93 12.59
CA PHE A 19 16.43 11.12 11.72
C PHE A 19 16.49 12.41 12.53
N ALA A 20 15.57 12.56 13.48
CA ALA A 20 15.48 13.76 14.31
C ALA A 20 16.78 14.02 15.08
N LEU A 21 17.39 12.97 15.64
CA LEU A 21 18.60 13.07 16.46
C LEU A 21 19.88 13.28 15.64
N SER A 22 19.95 12.77 14.41
CA SER A 22 21.18 12.78 13.60
C SER A 22 21.31 13.97 12.64
N ILE A 23 20.21 14.65 12.30
CA ILE A 23 20.23 15.82 11.40
C ILE A 23 20.66 17.10 12.13
N LEU A 24 20.30 17.22 13.41
CA LEU A 24 20.56 18.39 14.25
C LEU A 24 22.04 18.84 14.36
N PRO A 25 23.05 17.96 14.41
CA PRO A 25 24.42 18.40 14.64
C PRO A 25 25.28 18.61 13.38
N TYR A 26 24.94 18.04 12.22
CA TYR A 26 25.90 17.93 11.10
C TYR A 26 25.43 18.44 9.73
N CYS A 27 24.17 18.88 9.56
CA CYS A 27 23.58 19.27 8.26
C CYS A 27 23.81 18.25 7.11
N THR A 28 24.31 17.06 7.42
CA THR A 28 24.71 16.00 6.50
C THR A 28 24.23 14.70 7.13
N ALA A 29 23.47 13.92 6.37
CA ALA A 29 22.94 12.65 6.84
C ALA A 29 24.05 11.59 6.81
N PRO A 30 24.34 10.88 7.92
CA PRO A 30 25.33 9.83 7.91
C PRO A 30 24.86 8.63 7.06
N GLN A 31 25.78 7.93 6.40
CA GLN A 31 25.46 6.84 5.45
C GLN A 31 24.54 5.76 6.04
N TRP A 32 24.75 5.40 7.31
CA TRP A 32 23.93 4.39 7.97
C TRP A 32 22.47 4.82 8.08
N LEU A 33 22.19 6.12 8.18
CA LEU A 33 20.84 6.67 8.24
C LEU A 33 20.14 6.54 6.89
N LEU A 34 20.88 6.68 5.79
CA LEU A 34 20.36 6.47 4.43
C LEU A 34 19.95 5.00 4.23
N GLY A 35 20.83 4.07 4.58
CA GLY A 35 20.55 2.63 4.56
C GLY A 35 19.35 2.27 5.45
N TYR A 36 19.30 2.82 6.67
CA TYR A 36 18.18 2.68 7.58
C TYR A 36 16.84 3.14 6.95
N THR A 37 16.84 4.28 6.26
CA THR A 37 15.65 4.83 5.61
C THR A 37 15.11 3.89 4.54
N VAL A 38 15.98 3.39 3.66
CA VAL A 38 15.60 2.47 2.58
C VAL A 38 15.03 1.18 3.17
N ILE A 39 15.68 0.63 4.19
CA ILE A 39 15.26 -0.62 4.83
C ILE A 39 13.89 -0.45 5.48
N ILE A 40 13.69 0.57 6.32
CA ILE A 40 12.44 0.71 7.06
C ILE A 40 11.31 1.29 6.22
N SER A 41 11.58 2.15 5.25
CA SER A 41 10.51 2.79 4.47
C SER A 41 10.07 1.95 3.26
N ILE A 42 10.93 1.05 2.76
CA ILE A 42 10.66 0.27 1.55
C ILE A 42 10.71 -1.22 1.85
N VAL A 43 11.86 -1.74 2.29
CA VAL A 43 12.09 -3.19 2.37
C VAL A 43 11.15 -3.84 3.37
N VAL A 44 11.09 -3.32 4.60
CA VAL A 44 10.24 -3.88 5.67
C VAL A 44 8.74 -3.82 5.29
N PRO A 45 8.18 -2.66 4.87
CA PRO A 45 6.79 -2.59 4.42
C PRO A 45 6.48 -3.49 3.22
N ALA A 46 7.41 -3.64 2.27
CA ALA A 46 7.24 -4.53 1.13
C ALA A 46 7.17 -6.00 1.55
N LEU A 47 8.05 -6.44 2.44
CA LEU A 47 8.03 -7.81 2.94
C LEU A 47 6.77 -8.10 3.78
N ILE A 48 6.37 -7.17 4.65
CA ILE A 48 5.15 -7.32 5.46
C ILE A 48 3.92 -7.36 4.56
N THR A 49 3.81 -6.45 3.59
CA THR A 49 2.65 -6.37 2.70
C THR A 49 2.58 -7.58 1.78
N LEU A 50 3.71 -8.02 1.23
CA LEU A 50 3.79 -9.24 0.43
C LEU A 50 3.39 -10.47 1.26
N GLY A 51 3.92 -10.58 2.49
CA GLY A 51 3.58 -11.66 3.41
C GLY A 51 2.09 -11.68 3.76
N ALA A 52 1.51 -10.52 4.08
CA ALA A 52 0.08 -10.38 4.36
C ALA A 52 -0.77 -10.74 3.14
N ASN A 53 -0.41 -10.26 1.95
CA ASN A 53 -1.13 -10.57 0.70
C ASN A 53 -1.08 -12.07 0.38
N LEU A 54 0.08 -12.71 0.55
CA LEU A 54 0.22 -14.16 0.38
C LEU A 54 -0.58 -14.95 1.42
N PHE A 55 -0.62 -14.48 2.67
CA PHE A 55 -1.40 -15.10 3.73
C PHE A 55 -2.91 -14.98 3.47
N ILE A 56 -3.40 -13.80 3.12
CA ILE A 56 -4.79 -13.56 2.73
C ILE A 56 -5.16 -14.43 1.53
N PHE A 57 -4.31 -14.50 0.51
CA PHE A 57 -4.53 -15.34 -0.66
C PHE A 57 -4.62 -16.83 -0.29
N LYS A 58 -3.69 -17.33 0.53
CA LYS A 58 -3.72 -18.72 1.03
C LYS A 58 -4.98 -18.98 1.86
N TYR A 59 -5.35 -18.04 2.73
CA TYR A 59 -6.54 -18.14 3.57
C TYR A 59 -7.81 -18.19 2.73
N ILE A 60 -7.98 -17.30 1.75
CA ILE A 60 -9.13 -17.30 0.82
C ILE A 60 -9.17 -18.63 0.06
N ARG A 61 -8.03 -19.12 -0.43
CA ARG A 61 -7.95 -20.41 -1.15
C ARG A 61 -8.32 -21.60 -0.27
N ALA A 62 -7.87 -21.62 0.98
CA ALA A 62 -8.17 -22.68 1.95
C ALA A 62 -9.63 -22.62 2.43
N SER A 63 -10.16 -21.42 2.71
CA SER A 63 -11.56 -21.21 3.10
C SER A 63 -12.53 -21.60 1.98
N SER A 64 -12.20 -21.23 0.74
CA SER A 64 -12.93 -21.67 -0.45
C SER A 64 -12.95 -23.20 -0.62
N HIS A 65 -11.96 -23.91 -0.06
CA HIS A 65 -11.90 -25.37 -0.08
C HIS A 65 -12.68 -26.02 1.08
N ARG A 66 -12.91 -25.29 2.18
CA ARG A 66 -13.59 -25.81 3.40
C ARG A 66 -15.10 -25.59 3.40
N ILE A 67 -15.61 -24.54 2.77
CA ILE A 67 -17.05 -24.22 2.74
C ILE A 67 -17.83 -25.04 1.68
N TYR A 68 -17.13 -25.82 0.85
CA TYR A 68 -17.75 -26.74 -0.12
C TYR A 68 -17.45 -28.21 0.20
N PRO A 69 -17.88 -28.76 1.35
CA PRO A 69 -18.15 -30.18 1.41
C PRO A 69 -19.40 -30.43 0.56
N GLN A 70 -19.22 -30.90 -0.67
CA GLN A 70 -20.17 -31.78 -1.37
C GLN A 70 -21.67 -31.46 -1.15
N ALA A 71 -22.14 -30.25 -1.47
CA ALA A 71 -23.57 -30.04 -1.74
C ALA A 71 -23.90 -30.62 -3.13
N THR A 72 -23.68 -31.92 -3.30
CA THR A 72 -24.34 -32.74 -4.32
C THR A 72 -25.78 -32.90 -3.86
N THR A 73 -26.59 -31.86 -4.01
CA THR A 73 -28.04 -32.01 -3.94
C THR A 73 -28.45 -32.74 -5.21
N CYS A 74 -28.68 -34.05 -5.10
CA CYS A 74 -29.37 -34.85 -6.11
C CYS A 74 -30.83 -34.41 -6.19
N ALA A 75 -31.10 -33.30 -6.87
CA ALA A 75 -32.42 -32.98 -7.36
C ALA A 75 -32.46 -33.40 -8.84
N GLY A 76 -32.90 -34.63 -9.10
CA GLY A 76 -33.22 -35.17 -10.43
C GLY A 76 -32.21 -34.91 -11.54
N ASP A 77 -31.26 -35.83 -11.75
CA ASP A 77 -30.41 -36.01 -12.94
C ASP A 77 -29.62 -34.82 -13.52
N VAL A 78 -29.69 -33.64 -12.93
CA VAL A 78 -28.88 -32.49 -13.34
C VAL A 78 -27.86 -32.21 -12.26
N ILE A 79 -26.60 -32.61 -12.51
CA ILE A 79 -25.45 -32.22 -11.68
C ILE A 79 -25.25 -30.71 -11.85
N VAL A 80 -25.97 -29.90 -11.07
CA VAL A 80 -25.72 -28.47 -10.99
C VAL A 80 -24.47 -28.25 -10.15
N ARG A 81 -23.29 -28.30 -10.79
CA ARG A 81 -22.05 -27.81 -10.19
C ARG A 81 -22.26 -26.34 -9.82
N GLN A 82 -22.46 -26.04 -8.54
CA GLN A 82 -22.42 -24.66 -8.06
C GLN A 82 -21.07 -24.06 -8.45
N ARG A 83 -21.11 -23.10 -9.38
CA ARG A 83 -19.93 -22.50 -9.97
C ARG A 83 -19.22 -21.71 -8.88
N ARG A 84 -18.01 -22.15 -8.55
CA ARG A 84 -16.94 -21.50 -7.78
C ARG A 84 -17.00 -19.97 -7.87
N THR A 85 -17.68 -19.29 -6.96
CA THR A 85 -17.65 -17.83 -6.86
C THR A 85 -16.89 -17.42 -5.60
N ILE A 86 -15.58 -17.21 -5.75
CA ILE A 86 -14.80 -16.44 -4.78
C ILE A 86 -15.57 -15.12 -4.54
N PRO A 87 -15.74 -14.65 -3.28
CA PRO A 87 -16.39 -13.37 -3.02
C PRO A 87 -15.61 -12.28 -3.78
N ARG A 88 -16.21 -11.79 -4.89
CA ARG A 88 -15.57 -10.81 -5.80
C ARG A 88 -15.08 -9.56 -5.05
N ARG A 89 -15.74 -9.24 -3.95
CA ARG A 89 -15.40 -8.13 -3.04
C ARG A 89 -14.00 -8.28 -2.43
N ASP A 90 -13.65 -9.45 -1.90
CA ASP A 90 -12.37 -9.66 -1.20
C ASP A 90 -11.21 -9.68 -2.19
N LEU A 91 -11.44 -10.24 -3.37
CA LEU A 91 -10.46 -10.24 -4.45
C LEU A 91 -10.23 -8.83 -5.01
N TYR A 92 -11.29 -8.04 -5.18
CA TYR A 92 -11.18 -6.63 -5.57
C TYR A 92 -10.43 -5.82 -4.51
N LEU A 93 -10.72 -6.02 -3.23
CA LEU A 93 -10.03 -5.35 -2.13
C LEU A 93 -8.53 -5.69 -2.12
N LEU A 94 -8.18 -6.97 -2.28
CA LEU A 94 -6.79 -7.40 -2.34
C LEU A 94 -6.05 -6.81 -3.55
N GLN A 95 -6.68 -6.81 -4.73
CA GLN A 95 -6.13 -6.20 -5.94
C GLN A 95 -5.87 -4.71 -5.73
N HIS A 96 -6.84 -4.00 -5.14
CA HIS A 96 -6.74 -2.58 -4.86
C HIS A 96 -5.66 -2.25 -3.82
N MET A 97 -5.58 -3.00 -2.71
CA MET A 97 -4.50 -2.85 -1.72
C MET A 97 -3.12 -3.09 -2.33
N THR A 98 -3.00 -4.10 -3.20
CA THR A 98 -1.76 -4.42 -3.91
C THR A 98 -1.39 -3.32 -4.90
N PHE A 99 -2.36 -2.79 -5.64
CA PHE A 99 -2.16 -1.67 -6.56
C PHE A 99 -1.66 -0.42 -5.84
N MET A 100 -2.33 -0.03 -4.75
CA MET A 100 -1.95 1.14 -3.96
C MET A 100 -0.55 1.00 -3.34
N PHE A 101 -0.23 -0.18 -2.81
CA PHE A 101 1.10 -0.46 -2.31
C PHE A 101 2.16 -0.38 -3.41
N SER A 102 1.87 -0.94 -4.59
CA SER A 102 2.80 -0.93 -5.74
C SER A 102 3.04 0.50 -6.24
N MET A 103 1.98 1.31 -6.35
CA MET A 103 2.10 2.72 -6.71
C MET A 103 2.95 3.51 -5.72
N PHE A 104 2.79 3.24 -4.42
CA PHE A 104 3.63 3.84 -3.39
C PHE A 104 5.10 3.43 -3.53
N VAL A 105 5.38 2.13 -3.64
CA VAL A 105 6.77 1.64 -3.79
C VAL A 105 7.41 2.17 -5.06
N ILE A 106 6.72 2.09 -6.20
CA ILE A 106 7.24 2.57 -7.48
C ILE A 106 7.51 4.08 -7.41
N GLY A 107 6.59 4.86 -6.84
CA GLY A 107 6.73 6.31 -6.73
C GLY A 107 7.87 6.76 -5.81
N TRP A 108 8.03 6.11 -4.66
CA TRP A 108 8.92 6.57 -3.60
C TRP A 108 10.27 5.86 -3.55
N ALA A 109 10.37 4.60 -3.97
CA ALA A 109 11.63 3.87 -3.95
C ALA A 109 12.74 4.54 -4.76
N PRO A 110 12.48 5.10 -5.97
CA PRO A 110 13.50 5.82 -6.73
C PRO A 110 14.08 7.02 -5.98
N ILE A 111 13.28 7.74 -5.18
CA ILE A 111 13.76 8.86 -4.38
C ILE A 111 14.73 8.38 -3.30
N PHE A 112 14.36 7.35 -2.54
CA PHE A 112 15.24 6.84 -1.49
C PHE A 112 16.50 6.19 -2.06
N CYS A 113 16.41 5.54 -3.22
CA CYS A 113 17.59 5.02 -3.93
C CYS A 113 18.49 6.14 -4.46
N LEU A 114 17.92 7.25 -4.96
CA LEU A 114 18.69 8.41 -5.40
C LEU A 114 19.53 9.00 -4.29
N VAL A 115 18.97 9.15 -3.09
CA VAL A 115 19.72 9.69 -1.94
C VAL A 115 20.91 8.78 -1.61
N ALA A 116 20.78 7.46 -1.79
CA ALA A 116 21.88 6.53 -1.62
C ALA A 116 22.93 6.59 -2.77
N ILE A 117 22.49 6.85 -4.01
CA ILE A 117 23.37 6.92 -5.20
C ILE A 117 24.12 8.25 -5.26
N ASP A 118 23.47 9.37 -4.91
CA ASP A 118 24.07 10.71 -4.91
C ASP A 118 25.25 10.81 -3.93
N TYR A 119 25.23 9.96 -2.89
CA TYR A 119 26.37 9.78 -2.00
C TYR A 119 27.62 9.21 -2.70
N HIS A 120 27.44 8.28 -3.65
CA HIS A 120 28.54 7.59 -4.33
C HIS A 120 28.95 8.23 -5.65
N SER A 121 28.05 8.95 -6.30
CA SER A 121 28.25 9.57 -7.61
C SER A 121 27.39 10.81 -7.73
N SER A 122 27.94 11.92 -8.22
CA SER A 122 27.17 13.14 -8.45
C SER A 122 26.08 12.87 -9.49
N VAL A 123 24.81 12.81 -9.06
CA VAL A 123 23.69 12.60 -9.97
C VAL A 123 23.32 13.95 -10.61
N SER A 124 22.94 13.93 -11.89
CA SER A 124 22.51 15.17 -12.54
C SER A 124 21.26 15.76 -11.86
N PRO A 125 21.17 17.09 -11.70
CA PRO A 125 20.03 17.75 -11.04
C PRO A 125 18.71 17.54 -11.79
N LEU A 126 18.77 17.28 -13.10
CA LEU A 126 17.60 16.94 -13.92
C LEU A 126 16.99 15.60 -13.51
N VAL A 127 17.82 14.57 -13.27
CA VAL A 127 17.35 13.26 -12.80
C VAL A 127 16.71 13.37 -11.42
N TYR A 128 17.28 14.18 -10.52
CA TYR A 128 16.70 14.45 -9.20
C TYR A 128 15.30 15.06 -9.33
N THR A 129 15.16 16.10 -10.15
CA THR A 129 13.90 16.81 -10.36
C THR A 129 12.83 15.90 -10.97
N LEU A 130 13.19 15.08 -11.97
CA LEU A 130 12.26 14.14 -12.60
C LEU A 130 11.73 13.11 -11.62
N LEU A 131 12.60 12.55 -10.77
CA LEU A 131 12.19 11.57 -9.77
C LEU A 131 11.37 12.18 -8.63
N GLN A 132 11.63 13.45 -8.28
CA GLN A 132 10.78 14.19 -7.35
C GLN A 132 9.38 14.42 -7.92
N VAL A 133 9.27 14.85 -9.18
CA VAL A 133 7.98 15.00 -9.88
C VAL A 133 7.24 13.67 -9.93
N PHE A 134 7.95 12.57 -10.19
CA PHE A 134 7.37 11.24 -10.22
C PHE A 134 6.77 10.82 -8.87
N ALA A 135 7.45 11.09 -7.75
CA ALA A 135 6.90 10.78 -6.44
C ALA A 135 5.70 11.66 -6.08
N VAL A 136 5.74 12.95 -6.41
CA VAL A 136 4.60 13.86 -6.23
C VAL A 136 3.41 13.37 -7.05
N PHE A 137 3.64 12.93 -8.28
CA PHE A 137 2.60 12.33 -9.11
C PHE A 137 2.05 11.04 -8.49
N SER A 138 2.90 10.18 -7.93
CA SER A 138 2.45 8.97 -7.23
C SER A 138 1.54 9.29 -6.03
N LEU A 139 1.88 10.32 -5.24
CA LEU A 139 1.03 10.82 -4.16
C LEU A 139 -0.31 11.32 -4.67
N PHE A 140 -0.30 12.08 -5.77
CA PHE A 140 -1.51 12.59 -6.39
C PHE A 140 -2.44 11.46 -6.83
N VAL A 141 -1.90 10.39 -7.43
CA VAL A 141 -2.68 9.20 -7.78
C VAL A 141 -3.25 8.55 -6.53
N CYS A 142 -2.48 8.40 -5.45
CA CYS A 142 -2.97 7.85 -4.18
C CYS A 142 -4.11 8.70 -3.58
N MET A 143 -4.02 10.03 -3.66
CA MET A 143 -5.11 10.91 -3.23
C MET A 143 -6.36 10.72 -4.09
N CYS A 144 -6.21 10.72 -5.41
CA CYS A 144 -7.31 10.47 -6.34
C CYS A 144 -8.00 9.13 -6.08
N ASP A 145 -7.22 8.09 -5.84
CA ASP A 145 -7.70 6.76 -5.52
C ASP A 145 -8.53 6.75 -4.22
N LEU A 146 -8.04 7.40 -3.16
CA LEU A 146 -8.74 7.52 -1.89
C LEU A 146 -10.10 8.24 -2.05
N PHE A 147 -10.17 9.25 -2.92
CA PHE A 147 -11.41 9.92 -3.30
C PHE A 147 -12.36 9.03 -4.11
N LEU A 148 -11.84 8.26 -5.07
CA LEU A 148 -12.64 7.41 -5.95
C LEU A 148 -13.17 6.16 -5.25
N CYS A 149 -12.40 5.58 -4.32
CA CYS A 149 -12.76 4.33 -3.67
C CYS A 149 -13.59 4.52 -2.39
N ASN A 150 -13.60 5.70 -1.78
CA ASN A 150 -14.45 5.98 -0.63
C ASN A 150 -15.90 6.25 -1.05
N GLN A 151 -16.74 5.22 -0.98
CA GLN A 151 -18.15 5.29 -1.36
C GLN A 151 -18.94 6.29 -0.52
N ASP A 152 -18.66 6.38 0.79
CA ASP A 152 -19.38 7.27 1.70
C ASP A 152 -19.00 8.73 1.44
N PHE A 153 -17.73 9.00 1.15
CA PHE A 153 -17.28 10.32 0.74
C PHE A 153 -17.92 10.75 -0.59
N ARG A 154 -17.99 9.86 -1.58
CA ARG A 154 -18.68 10.14 -2.85
C ARG A 154 -20.17 10.38 -2.66
N ARG A 155 -20.83 9.63 -1.78
CA ARG A 155 -22.24 9.86 -1.42
C ARG A 155 -22.43 11.22 -0.76
N TYR A 156 -21.55 11.58 0.17
CA TYR A 156 -21.57 12.88 0.84
C TYR A 156 -21.36 14.04 -0.15
N LEU A 157 -20.34 13.95 -1.00
CA LEU A 157 -20.07 14.94 -2.05
C LEU A 157 -21.25 15.09 -3.00
N ARG A 158 -21.81 13.98 -3.50
CA ARG A 158 -22.99 14.02 -4.37
C ARG A 158 -24.16 14.68 -3.65
N ALA A 159 -24.44 14.31 -2.40
CA ALA A 159 -25.54 14.89 -1.64
C ALA A 159 -25.39 16.40 -1.35
N LYS A 160 -24.17 16.93 -1.25
CA LYS A 160 -23.93 18.36 -1.01
C LYS A 160 -23.79 19.18 -2.29
N ILE A 161 -23.14 18.63 -3.31
CA ILE A 161 -22.89 19.34 -4.58
C ILE A 161 -24.13 19.33 -5.48
N LEU A 162 -24.87 18.21 -5.60
CA LEU A 162 -26.10 18.15 -6.41
C LEU A 162 -27.30 18.88 -5.76
N VAL A 163 -27.18 19.32 -4.51
CA VAL A 163 -28.20 20.16 -3.86
C VAL A 163 -27.88 21.66 -4.04
N CYS A 164 -26.65 21.99 -4.44
CA CYS A 164 -26.21 23.37 -4.69
C CYS A 164 -26.21 23.78 -6.17
N PHE A 165 -26.57 22.88 -7.07
CA PHE A 165 -26.78 23.10 -8.51
C PHE A 165 -28.18 22.64 -8.89
#